data_AF-A0A7I8CDT2-F1
#
_entry.id   AF-A0A7I8CDT2-F1
#
_cell.length_a   1.000
_cell.length_b   1.000
_cell.length_c   1.000
_cell.angle_alpha   90.00
_cell.angle_beta   90.00
_cell.angle_gamma   90.00
#
_symmetry.space_group_name_H-M   'P 1'
#
loop_
_entity.id
_entity.type
_entity.pdbx_description
1 polymer ?
#
loop_
_entity_poly.entity_id
_entity_poly.type
_entity_poly.pdbx_seq_one_letter_code
_entity_poly.pdbx_strand_id
1 'polypeptide(L)'
;MNPRVFPDYLNQDFTVETPNHYMVRLAPIQRAEFRIYAQKPTAHVRRHLMMEIGEPCLMLWRRTWVGEQVATSVQLWHPASRFHLAGNV
;
A
#
# COMPACT_ATOMS: atom_id res chain seq x y z
N MET A 1 5.56 -8.08 -1.42
CA MET A 1 6.74 -7.58 -2.14
C MET A 1 7.43 -8.78 -2.75
N ASN A 2 7.98 -8.65 -3.97
CA ASN A 2 8.68 -9.74 -4.64
C ASN A 2 10.19 -9.70 -4.35
N PRO A 3 10.73 -10.65 -3.55
CA PRO A 3 12.14 -10.66 -3.17
C PRO A 3 13.08 -10.94 -4.37
N ARG A 4 12.57 -11.45 -5.49
CA ARG A 4 13.38 -11.59 -6.72
C ARG A 4 13.69 -10.24 -7.37
N VAL A 5 12.83 -9.24 -7.14
CA VAL A 5 13.01 -7.87 -7.64
C VAL A 5 13.78 -7.04 -6.62
N PHE A 6 13.52 -7.24 -5.32
CA PHE A 6 14.19 -6.51 -4.23
C PHE A 6 14.77 -7.49 -3.19
N PRO A 7 15.92 -8.14 -3.47
CA PRO A 7 16.50 -9.16 -2.61
C PRO A 7 16.88 -8.62 -1.22
N ASP A 8 17.35 -7.38 -1.15
CA ASP A 8 17.81 -6.76 0.10
C ASP A 8 16.70 -6.03 0.88
N TYR A 9 15.43 -6.17 0.49
CA TYR A 9 14.32 -5.41 1.08
C TYR A 9 14.20 -5.61 2.60
N LEU A 10 14.44 -6.83 3.11
CA LEU A 10 14.36 -7.11 4.55
C LEU A 10 15.56 -6.58 5.35
N ASN A 11 16.64 -6.20 4.66
CA ASN A 11 17.85 -5.64 5.29
C ASN A 11 17.76 -4.11 5.45
N GLN A 12 16.69 -3.49 4.96
CA GLN A 12 16.54 -2.03 4.99
C GLN A 12 15.91 -1.57 6.29
N ASP A 13 16.34 -0.40 6.76
CA ASP A 13 15.69 0.29 7.87
C ASP A 13 14.58 1.22 7.36
N PHE A 14 13.33 0.76 7.49
CA PHE A 14 12.16 1.52 7.06
C PHE A 14 11.70 2.62 8.03
N THR A 15 12.45 2.88 9.10
CA THR A 15 12.26 4.07 9.94
C THR A 15 12.92 5.31 9.33
N VAL A 16 13.93 5.11 8.48
CA VAL A 16 14.70 6.18 7.82
C VAL A 16 14.17 6.46 6.40
N GLU A 17 13.82 5.42 5.65
CA GLU A 17 13.28 5.53 4.29
C GLU A 17 11.97 4.75 4.17
N THR A 18 10.96 5.31 3.49
CA THR A 18 9.72 4.53 3.29
C THR A 18 9.96 3.37 2.32
N PRO A 19 9.27 2.23 2.47
CA PRO A 19 9.43 1.12 1.55
C PRO A 19 9.17 1.48 0.09
N ASN A 20 8.19 2.35 -0.16
CA ASN A 20 7.86 2.79 -1.52
C ASN A 20 9.01 3.59 -2.14
N HIS A 21 9.66 4.46 -1.37
CA HIS A 21 10.79 5.26 -1.84
C HIS A 21 12.00 4.38 -2.18
N TYR A 22 12.36 3.46 -1.27
CA TYR A 22 13.40 2.46 -1.49
C TYR A 22 13.20 1.69 -2.81
N MET A 23 11.99 1.16 -3.03
CA MET A 23 11.68 0.36 -4.21
C MET A 23 11.74 1.17 -5.51
N VAL A 24 11.17 2.39 -5.53
CA VAL A 24 11.17 3.26 -6.72
C VAL A 24 12.58 3.69 -7.09
N ARG A 25 13.44 3.95 -6.10
CA ARG A 25 14.84 4.32 -6.30
C ARG A 25 15.65 3.19 -6.97
N LEU A 26 15.40 1.94 -6.61
CA LEU A 26 16.10 0.78 -7.18
C LEU A 26 15.53 0.33 -8.53
N ALA A 27 14.21 0.40 -8.69
CA ALA A 27 13.53 -0.06 -9.88
C ALA A 27 12.33 0.84 -10.20
N PRO A 28 12.39 1.62 -11.29
CA PRO A 28 11.29 2.48 -11.70
C PRO A 28 10.01 1.66 -11.93
N ILE A 29 8.93 2.03 -11.23
CA ILE A 29 7.62 1.39 -11.42
C ILE A 29 7.08 1.82 -12.78
N GLN A 30 6.83 0.85 -13.66
CA GLN A 30 6.37 1.12 -15.02
C GLN A 30 4.86 1.01 -15.16
N ARG A 31 4.23 0.16 -14.34
CA ARG A 31 2.79 -0.05 -14.35
C ARG A 31 2.27 -0.18 -12.93
N ALA A 32 1.09 0.38 -12.71
CA ALA A 32 0.34 0.20 -11.49
C ALA A 32 -1.14 -0.05 -11.80
N GLU A 33 -1.75 -0.95 -11.02
CA GLU A 33 -3.17 -1.27 -11.02
C GLU A 33 -3.71 -0.95 -9.64
N PHE A 34 -4.87 -0.29 -9.60
CA PHE A 34 -5.53 0.11 -8.37
C PHE A 34 -6.99 -0.33 -8.41
N ARG A 35 -7.47 -0.83 -7.28
CA ARG A 35 -8.89 -1.09 -7.06
C ARG A 35 -9.28 -0.53 -5.71
N ILE A 36 -10.34 0.26 -5.67
CA ILE A 36 -10.79 0.98 -4.49
C ILE A 36 -12.10 0.35 -4.02
N TYR A 37 -12.19 0.05 -2.73
CA TYR A 37 -13.34 -0.63 -2.12
C TYR A 37 -13.79 0.09 -0.85
N ALA A 38 -15.10 0.14 -0.64
CA ALA A 38 -15.67 0.37 0.69
C ALA A 38 -15.76 -0.99 1.40
N GLN A 39 -14.98 -1.22 2.45
CA GLN A 39 -14.90 -2.53 3.09
C GLN A 39 -14.85 -2.39 4.62
N LYS A 40 -15.50 -3.31 5.34
CA LYS A 40 -15.36 -3.38 6.80
C LYS A 40 -13.95 -3.86 7.14
N PRO A 41 -13.16 -3.10 7.93
CA PRO A 41 -11.82 -3.54 8.33
C PRO A 41 -11.93 -4.72 9.29
N THR A 42 -10.93 -5.60 9.28
CA THR A 42 -10.80 -6.64 10.29
C THR A 42 -10.52 -6.03 11.66
N ALA A 43 -10.74 -6.79 12.74
CA ALA A 43 -10.45 -6.32 14.09
C ALA A 43 -8.96 -5.91 14.27
N HIS A 44 -8.04 -6.60 13.58
CA HIS A 44 -6.62 -6.27 13.60
C HIS A 44 -6.34 -4.91 12.95
N VAL A 45 -6.84 -4.68 11.74
CA VAL A 45 -6.72 -3.39 11.03
C VAL A 45 -7.34 -2.27 11.85
N ARG A 46 -8.55 -2.49 12.39
CA ARG A 46 -9.26 -1.50 13.21
C ARG A 46 -8.43 -1.05 14.42
N ARG A 47 -7.80 -2.00 15.14
CA ARG A 47 -6.94 -1.69 16.29
C ARG A 47 -5.70 -0.90 15.90
N HIS A 48 -4.98 -1.33 14.85
CA HIS A 48 -3.76 -0.63 14.42
C HIS A 48 -4.03 0.76 13.86
N LEU A 49 -5.20 0.97 13.28
CA LEU A 49 -5.61 2.28 12.78
C LEU A 49 -6.36 3.13 13.82
N MET A 50 -6.56 2.62 15.05
CA MET A 50 -7.31 3.29 16.10
C MET A 50 -8.69 3.76 15.61
N MET A 51 -9.40 2.84 14.97
CA MET A 51 -10.71 3.10 14.39
C MET A 51 -11.84 2.76 15.36
N GLU A 52 -12.90 3.55 15.31
CA GLU A 52 -14.10 3.29 16.09
C GLU A 52 -14.88 2.09 15.55
N ILE A 53 -15.71 1.47 16.40
CA ILE A 53 -16.59 0.39 15.96
C ILE A 53 -17.60 0.94 14.96
N GLY A 54 -17.66 0.35 13.77
CA GLY A 54 -18.60 0.74 12.72
C GLY A 54 -18.10 1.87 11.81
N GLU A 55 -16.91 2.43 12.08
CA GLU A 55 -16.32 3.46 11.22
C GLU A 55 -16.10 2.94 9.79
N PRO A 56 -16.57 3.65 8.74
CA PRO A 56 -16.35 3.26 7.36
C PRO A 56 -14.85 3.28 6.98
N CYS A 57 -14.43 2.34 6.13
CA CYS A 57 -13.05 2.24 5.70
C CYS A 57 -12.96 2.12 4.17
N LEU A 58 -12.00 2.85 3.61
CA LEU A 58 -11.57 2.72 2.23
C LEU A 58 -10.40 1.74 2.18
N MET A 59 -10.53 0.68 1.39
CA MET A 59 -9.43 -0.26 1.11
C MET A 59 -8.98 -0.09 -0.33
N LEU A 60 -7.71 0.27 -0.50
CA LEU A 60 -7.04 0.33 -1.78
C LEU A 60 -6.20 -0.92 -1.96
N TRP A 61 -6.59 -1.75 -2.91
CA TRP A 61 -5.73 -2.83 -3.37
C TRP A 61 -4.89 -2.30 -4.53
N ARG A 62 -3.58 -2.42 -4.38
CA ARG A 62 -2.60 -1.90 -5.33
C ARG A 62 -1.65 -3.00 -5.75
N ARG A 63 -1.40 -3.10 -7.05
CA ARG A 63 -0.37 -3.98 -7.61
C ARG A 63 0.52 -3.18 -8.56
N THR A 64 1.83 -3.40 -8.49
CA THR A 64 2.80 -2.69 -9.33
C THR A 64 3.76 -3.67 -9.99
N TRP A 65 4.34 -3.24 -11.11
CA TRP A 65 5.25 -4.05 -11.92
C TRP A 65 6.55 -3.31 -12.22
N VAL A 66 7.62 -4.11 -12.29
CA VAL A 66 8.95 -3.74 -12.83
C VAL A 66 9.23 -4.74 -13.94
N GLY A 67 9.30 -4.25 -15.18
CA GLY A 67 9.20 -5.07 -16.38
C GLY A 67 7.91 -5.89 -16.36
N GLU A 68 8.05 -7.18 -16.63
CA GLU A 68 6.93 -8.14 -16.61
C GLU A 68 6.66 -8.70 -15.20
N GLN A 69 7.55 -8.45 -14.24
CA GLN A 69 7.45 -9.02 -12.91
C GLN A 69 6.55 -8.18 -12.01
N VAL A 70 5.65 -8.84 -11.27
CA VAL A 70 4.93 -8.20 -10.16
C VAL A 70 5.96 -7.82 -9.09
N ALA A 71 6.10 -6.52 -8.82
CA ALA A 71 7.03 -5.98 -7.85
C ALA A 71 6.38 -5.90 -6.45
N THR A 72 5.16 -5.36 -6.38
CA THR A 72 4.38 -5.31 -5.14
C THR A 72 2.92 -5.64 -5.38
N SER A 73 2.28 -6.25 -4.37
CA SER A 73 0.83 -6.32 -4.22
C SER A 73 0.52 -6.07 -2.76
N VAL A 74 -0.32 -5.06 -2.49
CA VAL A 74 -0.59 -4.57 -1.13
C VAL A 74 -2.07 -4.18 -0.99
N GLN A 75 -2.55 -4.22 0.25
CA GLN A 75 -3.80 -3.59 0.66
C GLN A 75 -3.47 -2.43 1.59
N LEU A 76 -3.96 -1.24 1.23
CA LEU A 76 -3.81 -0.02 2.03
C LEU A 76 -5.20 0.32 2.58
N TRP A 77 -5.28 0.45 3.90
CA TRP A 77 -6.54 0.65 4.62
C TRP A 77 -6.56 2.05 5.21
N HIS A 78 -7.64 2.78 4.95
CA HIS A 78 -7.77 4.18 5.30
C HIS A 78 -9.13 4.43 6.00
N PRO A 79 -9.15 4.91 7.26
CA PRO A 79 -10.40 5.30 7.90
C PRO A 79 -11.00 6.49 7.16
N ALA A 80 -12.27 6.38 6.77
CA ALA A 80 -12.91 7.35 5.88
C ALA A 80 -13.07 8.74 6.53
N SER A 81 -13.07 8.80 7.87
CA SER A 81 -13.16 10.05 8.63
C SER A 81 -11.97 10.99 8.41
N ARG A 82 -10.80 10.45 8.05
CA ARG A 82 -9.53 11.17 8.05
C ARG A 82 -8.67 10.93 6.80
N PHE A 83 -9.23 10.28 5.80
CA PHE A 83 -8.57 10.08 4.50
C PHE A 83 -9.60 10.10 3.38
N HIS A 84 -9.26 10.79 2.29
CA HIS A 84 -10.00 10.77 1.05
C HIS A 84 -9.03 10.67 -0.12
N LEU A 85 -9.49 10.08 -1.22
CA LEU A 85 -8.76 10.04 -2.47
C LEU A 85 -9.31 11.14 -3.38
N ALA A 86 -8.46 12.07 -3.79
CA ALA A 86 -8.80 13.18 -4.66
C ALA A 86 -8.02 13.09 -5.98
N GLY A 87 -8.62 13.59 -7.05
CA GLY A 87 -7.99 13.73 -8.36
C GLY A 87 -8.45 15.05 -8.98
N ASN A 88 -7.51 15.76 -9.59
CA ASN A 88 -7.79 16.94 -10.40
C ASN A 88 -7.70 16.54 -11.88
N VAL A 89 -8.48 17.21 -12.73
CA VAL A 89 -8.48 17.03 -14.18
C VAL A 89 -7.62 18.11 -14.83
#